data_AF-A0A519EB08-F1
#
_entry.id   AF-A0A519EB08-F1
#
_cell.length_a   1.000
_cell.length_b   1.000
_cell.length_c   1.000
_cell.angle_alpha   90.00
_cell.angle_beta   90.00
_cell.angle_gamma   90.00
#
_symmetry.space_group_name_H-M   'P 1'
#
loop_
_entity.id
_entity.type
_entity.pdbx_description
1 polymer ?
#
loop_
_entity_poly.entity_id
_entity_poly.type
_entity_poly.pdbx_seq_one_letter_code
_entity_poly.pdbx_strand_id
1 'polypeptide(L)'
;MSYNKRQLIAAAFEEIGLAGHVFDITPEEQQSAMMRLDSMMAMWNGQGIRIGYNMTIDPLNADPDQDSGLSDMFTEAVFLNLAIRLASSYGKQVPRSTSAPAKQAYDALLAQCMAEPVQMQPNVVPAGAGNRWRRRFTLPPVDRLQAGPDALLDI
;
A
#
# COMPACT_ATOMS: atom_id res chain seq x y z
N MET A 1 -10.04 -0.85 -11.50
CA MET A 1 -9.12 -1.58 -12.40
C MET A 1 -7.80 -1.68 -11.68
N SER A 2 -7.14 -2.82 -11.70
CA SER A 2 -5.84 -2.98 -11.04
C SER A 2 -4.72 -2.63 -12.03
N TYR A 3 -3.66 -1.99 -11.53
CA TYR A 3 -2.52 -1.54 -12.35
C TYR A 3 -1.49 -2.67 -12.49
N ASN A 4 -0.95 -2.84 -13.70
CA ASN A 4 0.15 -3.78 -13.93
C ASN A 4 1.46 -3.22 -13.35
N LYS A 5 2.36 -4.10 -12.90
CA LYS A 5 3.68 -3.71 -12.37
C LYS A 5 4.48 -2.87 -13.37
N ARG A 6 4.43 -3.22 -14.67
CA ARG A 6 5.04 -2.43 -15.76
C ARG A 6 4.51 -1.00 -15.83
N GLN A 7 3.22 -0.80 -15.64
CA GLN A 7 2.60 0.54 -15.72
C GLN A 7 3.04 1.41 -14.54
N LEU A 8 3.16 0.84 -13.33
CA LEU A 8 3.66 1.56 -12.16
C LEU A 8 5.12 1.99 -12.33
N ILE A 9 5.94 1.11 -12.90
CA ILE A 9 7.35 1.41 -13.19
C ILE A 9 7.45 2.50 -14.26
N ALA A 10 6.68 2.41 -15.34
CA ALA A 10 6.63 3.43 -16.39
C ALA A 10 6.21 4.81 -15.83
N ALA A 11 5.13 4.87 -15.05
CA ALA A 11 4.66 6.10 -14.41
C ALA A 11 5.70 6.69 -13.46
N ALA A 12 6.38 5.87 -12.68
CA ALA A 12 7.45 6.35 -11.80
C ALA A 12 8.64 6.91 -12.58
N PHE A 13 9.00 6.34 -13.73
CA PHE A 13 10.04 6.90 -14.59
C PHE A 13 9.60 8.22 -15.25
N GLU A 14 8.34 8.34 -15.68
CA GLU A 14 7.77 9.58 -16.21
C GLU A 14 7.94 10.75 -15.21
N GLU A 15 7.64 10.50 -13.93
CA GLU A 15 7.73 11.51 -12.85
C GLU A 15 9.16 11.98 -12.52
N ILE A 16 10.19 11.17 -12.81
CA ILE A 16 11.61 11.55 -12.63
C ILE A 16 12.05 12.57 -13.70
N GLY A 17 11.18 12.90 -14.66
CA GLY A 17 11.51 13.79 -15.77
C GLY A 17 12.15 13.05 -16.95
N LEU A 18 11.90 11.74 -17.06
CA LEU A 18 12.19 10.96 -18.27
C LEU A 18 11.04 11.11 -19.29
N ALA A 19 10.51 12.32 -19.47
CA ALA A 19 9.45 12.62 -20.45
C ALA A 19 9.86 12.28 -21.91
N GLY A 20 11.13 11.90 -22.15
CA GLY A 20 11.64 11.38 -23.42
C GLY A 20 12.26 9.98 -23.38
N HIS A 21 12.29 9.28 -22.24
CA HIS A 21 13.08 8.04 -22.07
C HIS A 21 12.25 6.81 -21.65
N VAL A 22 10.91 6.91 -21.57
CA VAL A 22 10.05 5.72 -21.42
C VAL A 22 10.32 4.68 -22.53
N PHE A 23 10.84 5.12 -23.68
CA PHE A 23 11.21 4.28 -24.82
C PHE A 23 12.65 3.75 -24.80
N ASP A 24 13.53 4.23 -23.91
CA ASP A 24 14.93 3.81 -23.80
C ASP A 24 15.22 3.02 -22.51
N ILE A 25 14.19 2.60 -21.77
CA ILE A 25 14.39 1.76 -20.59
C ILE A 25 14.93 0.41 -21.06
N THR A 26 16.14 0.07 -20.64
CA THR A 26 16.69 -1.25 -20.90
C THR A 26 15.96 -2.30 -20.05
N PRO A 27 15.84 -3.56 -20.52
CA PRO A 27 15.23 -4.64 -19.74
C PRO A 27 15.89 -4.82 -18.36
N GLU A 28 17.19 -4.54 -18.27
CA GLU A 28 17.98 -4.60 -17.03
C GLU A 28 17.56 -3.51 -16.02
N GLU A 29 17.33 -2.28 -16.50
CA GLU A 29 16.83 -1.18 -15.68
C GLU A 29 15.40 -1.45 -15.20
N GLN A 30 14.56 -2.03 -16.05
CA GLN A 30 13.22 -2.43 -15.67
C GLN A 30 13.24 -3.49 -14.55
N GLN A 31 14.13 -4.48 -14.65
CA GLN A 31 14.32 -5.49 -13.61
C GLN A 31 14.85 -4.86 -12.30
N SER A 32 15.81 -3.94 -12.40
CA SER A 32 16.35 -3.23 -11.23
C SER A 32 15.28 -2.38 -10.54
N ALA A 33 14.43 -1.70 -11.32
CA ALA A 33 13.32 -0.91 -10.80
C ALA A 33 12.28 -1.79 -10.10
N MET A 34 11.98 -2.97 -10.65
CA MET A 34 11.09 -3.94 -10.03
C MET A 34 11.63 -4.50 -8.72
N MET A 35 12.92 -4.87 -8.66
CA MET A 35 13.55 -5.30 -7.40
C MET A 35 13.46 -4.21 -6.31
N ARG A 36 13.59 -2.95 -6.70
CA ARG A 36 13.43 -1.82 -5.78
C ARG A 36 12.00 -1.62 -5.32
N LEU A 37 11.04 -1.77 -6.24
CA LEU A 37 9.61 -1.79 -5.90
C LEU A 37 9.35 -2.87 -4.84
N ASP A 38 9.78 -4.11 -5.09
CA ASP A 38 9.58 -5.22 -4.16
C ASP A 38 10.26 -4.96 -2.81
N SER A 39 11.48 -4.41 -2.80
CA SER A 39 12.16 -4.03 -1.55
C SER A 39 11.42 -2.93 -0.77
N MET A 40 10.82 -1.97 -1.47
CA MET A 40 10.02 -0.90 -0.86
C MET A 40 8.74 -1.47 -0.26
N MET A 41 8.07 -2.36 -0.99
CA MET A 41 6.87 -3.04 -0.55
C MET A 41 7.13 -3.97 0.64
N ALA A 42 8.26 -4.68 0.64
CA ALA A 42 8.70 -5.50 1.77
C ALA A 42 8.98 -4.65 3.02
N MET A 43 9.61 -3.48 2.84
CA MET A 43 9.84 -2.53 3.94
C MET A 43 8.52 -2.03 4.53
N TRP A 44 7.55 -1.65 3.68
CA TRP A 44 6.22 -1.21 4.13
C TRP A 44 5.47 -2.32 4.87
N ASN A 45 5.56 -3.56 4.39
CA ASN A 45 5.00 -4.72 5.08
C ASN A 45 5.64 -4.89 6.48
N GLY A 46 6.97 -4.77 6.60
CA GLY A 46 7.69 -4.79 7.88
C GLY A 46 7.30 -3.66 8.84
N GLN A 47 6.85 -2.52 8.32
CA GLN A 47 6.31 -1.41 9.11
C GLN A 47 4.82 -1.58 9.49
N GLY A 48 4.19 -2.68 9.08
CA GLY A 48 2.77 -2.95 9.33
C GLY A 48 1.82 -2.34 8.29
N ILE A 49 2.35 -1.74 7.22
CA ILE A 49 1.56 -1.16 6.13
C ILE A 49 1.25 -2.28 5.13
N ARG A 50 0.03 -2.82 5.20
CA ARG A 50 -0.44 -3.90 4.31
C ARG A 50 -1.40 -3.35 3.27
N ILE A 51 -0.92 -3.21 2.03
CA ILE A 51 -1.69 -2.66 0.90
C ILE A 51 -2.07 -3.71 -0.16
N GLY A 52 -1.95 -5.01 0.16
CA GLY A 52 -2.41 -6.10 -0.71
C GLY A 52 -1.54 -6.35 -1.95
N TYR A 53 -0.30 -5.85 -1.97
CA TYR A 53 0.62 -6.04 -3.10
C TYR A 53 1.02 -7.51 -3.28
N ASN A 54 0.89 -8.00 -4.51
CA ASN A 54 1.29 -9.36 -4.86
C ASN A 54 2.81 -9.45 -5.06
N MET A 55 3.52 -9.70 -3.96
CA MET A 55 4.97 -9.83 -3.96
C MET A 55 5.38 -11.13 -4.63
N THR A 56 6.27 -11.05 -5.62
CA THR A 56 6.82 -12.23 -6.26
C THR A 56 7.84 -12.88 -5.31
N ILE A 57 7.69 -14.19 -5.08
CA ILE A 57 8.59 -14.97 -4.21
C ILE A 57 10.00 -15.07 -4.83
N ASP A 58 10.07 -15.19 -6.16
CA ASP A 58 11.33 -15.25 -6.91
C ASP A 58 11.60 -13.94 -7.68
N PRO A 59 12.63 -13.16 -7.29
CA PRO A 59 12.97 -11.91 -7.95
C PRO A 59 13.54 -12.09 -9.37
N LEU A 60 13.88 -13.32 -9.77
CA LEU A 60 14.39 -13.64 -11.11
C LEU A 60 13.27 -14.01 -12.11
N ASN A 61 12.11 -14.45 -11.60
CA ASN A 61 10.94 -14.87 -12.40
C ASN A 61 9.76 -13.89 -12.24
N ALA A 62 10.02 -12.69 -11.75
CA ALA A 62 8.99 -11.68 -11.61
C ALA A 62 8.53 -11.19 -12.99
N ASP A 63 7.25 -11.45 -13.29
CA ASP A 63 6.62 -11.06 -14.54
C ASP A 63 6.19 -9.58 -14.46
N PRO A 64 6.74 -8.70 -15.30
CA PRO A 64 6.35 -7.28 -15.33
C PRO A 64 4.90 -7.05 -15.79
N ASP A 65 4.29 -7.99 -16.50
CA ASP A 65 2.89 -7.92 -16.94
C ASP A 65 1.91 -8.43 -15.87
N GLN A 66 2.42 -8.96 -14.76
CA GLN A 66 1.60 -9.38 -13.64
C GLN A 66 0.88 -8.19 -13.01
N ASP A 67 -0.37 -8.43 -12.64
CA ASP A 67 -1.15 -7.52 -11.84
C ASP A 67 -0.48 -7.28 -10.48
N SER A 68 -0.36 -6.02 -10.07
CA SER A 68 0.20 -5.63 -8.77
C SER A 68 -0.72 -5.97 -7.60
N GLY A 69 -2.03 -6.14 -7.85
CA GLY A 69 -3.05 -6.35 -6.82
C GLY A 69 -3.32 -5.11 -5.96
N LEU A 70 -2.75 -3.96 -6.33
CA LEU A 70 -2.92 -2.71 -5.59
C LEU A 70 -4.29 -2.10 -5.87
N SER A 71 -4.95 -1.64 -4.81
CA SER A 71 -6.13 -0.79 -4.95
C SER A 71 -5.74 0.55 -5.58
N ASP A 72 -6.61 1.07 -6.44
CA ASP A 72 -6.41 2.31 -7.21
C ASP A 72 -5.99 3.50 -6.32
N MET A 73 -6.55 3.57 -5.11
CA MET A 73 -6.23 4.61 -4.11
C MET A 73 -4.77 4.61 -3.64
N PHE A 74 -4.09 3.45 -3.65
CA PHE A 74 -2.71 3.32 -3.20
C PHE A 74 -1.70 3.47 -4.34
N THR A 75 -2.15 3.44 -5.61
CA THR A 75 -1.26 3.45 -6.78
C THR A 75 -0.43 4.73 -6.82
N GLU A 76 -1.06 5.88 -6.57
CA GLU A 76 -0.41 7.20 -6.54
C GLU A 76 0.72 7.26 -5.52
N ALA A 77 0.45 6.83 -4.29
CA ALA A 77 1.46 6.78 -3.25
C ALA A 77 2.63 5.85 -3.61
N VAL A 78 2.36 4.73 -4.29
CA VAL A 78 3.40 3.75 -4.65
C VAL A 78 4.31 4.30 -5.75
N PHE A 79 3.78 4.79 -6.88
CA PHE A 79 4.65 5.22 -7.99
C PHE A 79 5.45 6.48 -7.64
N LEU A 80 4.88 7.43 -6.89
CA LEU A 80 5.58 8.65 -6.47
C LEU A 80 6.74 8.36 -5.51
N ASN A 81 6.55 7.47 -4.53
CA ASN A 81 7.61 7.08 -3.62
C ASN A 81 8.68 6.22 -4.30
N LEU A 82 8.28 5.41 -5.28
CA LEU A 82 9.20 4.67 -6.13
C LEU A 82 10.07 5.61 -6.96
N ALA A 83 9.47 6.65 -7.56
CA ALA A 83 10.18 7.65 -8.34
C ALA A 83 11.29 8.33 -7.52
N ILE A 84 11.01 8.69 -6.26
CA ILE A 84 12.00 9.29 -5.35
C ILE A 84 13.17 8.33 -5.08
N ARG A 85 12.90 7.05 -4.84
CA ARG A 85 13.93 6.03 -4.59
C ARG A 85 14.79 5.77 -5.83
N LEU A 86 14.19 5.72 -7.02
CA LEU A 86 14.91 5.56 -8.26
C LEU A 86 15.76 6.79 -8.59
N ALA A 87 15.21 7.99 -8.45
CA ALA A 87 15.96 9.22 -8.69
C ALA A 87 17.22 9.30 -7.81
N SER A 88 17.12 8.92 -6.53
CA SER A 88 18.26 8.85 -5.62
C SER A 88 19.36 7.90 -6.10
N SER A 89 19.03 6.79 -6.75
CA SER A 89 20.05 5.88 -7.28
C SER A 89 20.64 6.28 -8.61
N TYR A 90 19.85 6.95 -9.45
CA TYR A 90 20.34 7.48 -10.72
C TYR A 90 21.07 8.82 -10.54
N GLY A 91 21.20 9.32 -9.30
CA GLY A 91 21.85 10.60 -8.99
C GLY A 91 21.10 11.81 -9.52
N LYS A 92 19.83 11.66 -9.89
CA LYS A 92 18.98 12.74 -10.42
C LYS A 92 18.19 13.38 -9.29
N GLN A 93 17.97 14.70 -9.38
CA GLN A 93 17.11 15.39 -8.43
C GLN A 93 15.65 15.28 -8.87
N VAL A 94 14.81 14.85 -7.94
CA VAL A 94 13.36 14.84 -8.08
C VAL A 94 12.85 16.29 -8.01
N PRO A 95 12.00 16.74 -8.95
CA PRO A 95 11.44 18.08 -8.87
C PRO A 95 10.60 18.25 -7.60
N ARG A 96 10.64 19.44 -6.97
CA ARG A 96 9.85 19.70 -5.75
C ARG A 96 8.34 19.54 -5.95
N SER A 97 7.87 19.64 -7.19
CA SER A 97 6.48 19.41 -7.56
C SER A 97 6.03 17.97 -7.34
N THR A 98 6.94 16.99 -7.28
CA THR A 98 6.59 15.57 -7.09
C THR A 98 6.91 15.07 -5.68
N SER A 99 7.86 15.68 -4.97
CA SER A 99 8.16 15.31 -3.57
C SER A 99 7.07 15.73 -2.58
N ALA A 100 6.39 16.86 -2.82
CA ALA A 100 5.26 17.30 -2.02
C ALA A 100 4.03 16.37 -2.12
N PRO A 101 3.51 16.02 -3.32
CA PRO A 101 2.41 15.07 -3.46
C PRO A 101 2.80 13.66 -3.03
N ALA A 102 4.06 13.24 -3.23
CA ALA A 102 4.51 11.92 -2.74
C ALA A 102 4.33 11.77 -1.23
N LYS A 103 4.68 12.82 -0.47
CA LYS A 103 4.47 12.86 0.97
C LYS A 103 2.98 12.87 1.33
N GLN A 104 2.20 13.71 0.66
CA GLN A 104 0.75 13.80 0.92
C GLN A 104 0.05 12.46 0.65
N ALA A 105 0.39 11.78 -0.46
CA ALA A 105 -0.17 10.48 -0.82
C ALA A 105 0.26 9.40 0.18
N TYR A 106 1.51 9.42 0.65
CA TYR A 106 1.98 8.52 1.70
C TYR A 106 1.26 8.73 3.03
N ASP A 107 1.07 9.98 3.45
CA ASP A 107 0.35 10.33 4.67
C ASP A 107 -1.13 9.91 4.58
N ALA A 108 -1.76 10.04 3.41
CA ALA A 108 -3.12 9.56 3.15
C ALA A 108 -3.22 8.02 3.21
N LEU A 109 -2.23 7.32 2.66
CA LEU A 109 -2.13 5.86 2.74
C LEU A 109 -2.00 5.40 4.20
N LEU A 110 -1.13 6.04 4.99
CA LEU A 110 -0.98 5.76 6.41
C LEU A 110 -2.27 6.00 7.18
N ALA A 111 -2.94 7.13 6.93
CA ALA A 111 -4.20 7.46 7.58
C ALA A 111 -5.24 6.37 7.34
N GLN A 112 -5.29 5.79 6.14
CA GLN A 112 -6.25 4.73 5.82
C GLN A 112 -5.86 3.38 6.40
N CYS A 113 -4.57 3.01 6.37
CA CYS A 113 -4.10 1.78 7.01
C CYS A 113 -4.25 1.82 8.55
N MET A 114 -4.20 3.01 9.16
CA MET A 114 -4.37 3.19 10.61
C MET A 114 -5.80 3.55 11.03
N ALA A 115 -6.72 3.77 10.09
CA ALA A 115 -8.11 4.11 10.37
C ALA A 115 -8.96 2.91 10.86
N GLU A 116 -8.35 1.80 11.26
CA GLU A 116 -9.02 0.80 12.08
C GLU A 116 -8.89 1.19 13.57
N PRO A 117 -9.86 1.93 14.15
CA PRO A 117 -9.93 2.02 15.59
C PRO A 117 -10.24 0.62 16.10
N VAL A 118 -9.31 0.04 16.86
CA VAL A 118 -9.65 -1.06 17.76
C VAL A 118 -10.76 -0.52 18.65
N GLN A 119 -11.99 -1.01 18.45
CA GLN A 119 -13.08 -0.75 19.38
C GLN A 119 -12.73 -1.46 20.68
N MET A 120 -11.93 -0.81 21.51
CA MET A 120 -11.79 -1.19 22.91
C MET A 120 -13.10 -0.81 23.58
N GLN A 121 -14.08 -1.70 23.50
CA GLN A 121 -15.10 -1.80 24.53
C GLN A 121 -14.52 -2.75 25.57
N PRO A 122 -14.07 -2.24 26.74
CA PRO A 122 -13.75 -3.11 27.86
C PRO A 122 -14.96 -4.01 28.15
N ASN A 123 -14.74 -5.30 28.39
CA ASN A 123 -15.80 -6.29 28.70
C ASN A 123 -16.65 -5.95 29.95
N VAL A 124 -16.40 -4.82 30.62
CA VAL A 124 -16.98 -4.44 31.91
C VAL A 124 -17.38 -2.95 31.96
N VAL A 125 -17.75 -2.33 30.83
CA VAL A 125 -18.32 -0.97 30.89
C VAL A 125 -19.77 -1.05 31.37
N PRO A 126 -20.15 -0.37 32.48
CA PRO A 126 -21.53 -0.34 32.94
C PRO A 126 -22.41 0.32 31.87
N ALA A 127 -23.56 -0.31 31.56
CA ALA A 127 -24.41 0.08 30.42
C ALA A 127 -25.15 1.42 30.61
N GLY A 128 -24.94 2.10 31.73
CA GLY A 128 -25.62 3.34 32.10
C GLY A 128 -27.06 3.13 32.58
N ALA A 129 -27.54 4.03 33.44
CA ALA A 129 -28.90 3.97 34.00
C ALA A 129 -30.02 4.19 32.96
N GLY A 130 -29.67 4.66 31.75
CA GLY A 130 -30.58 4.82 30.62
C GLY A 130 -30.78 3.55 29.77
N ASN A 131 -30.11 2.45 30.09
CA ASN A 131 -30.28 1.20 29.33
C ASN A 131 -31.62 0.52 29.68
N ARG A 132 -32.59 0.65 28.78
CA ARG A 132 -33.93 0.05 28.91
C ARG A 132 -33.95 -1.47 28.81
N TRP A 133 -32.91 -2.08 28.23
CA TRP A 133 -32.70 -3.52 28.30
C TRP A 133 -31.97 -3.82 29.60
N ARG A 134 -32.50 -4.71 30.45
CA ARG A 134 -32.06 -4.98 31.84
C ARG A 134 -30.63 -5.57 31.98
N ARG A 135 -29.64 -5.01 31.30
CA ARG A 135 -28.25 -5.44 31.31
C ARG A 135 -27.44 -4.43 32.09
N ARG A 136 -26.72 -4.93 33.10
CA ARG A 136 -25.86 -4.11 33.95
C ARG A 136 -24.58 -3.67 33.22
N PHE A 137 -24.13 -4.46 32.25
CA PHE A 137 -22.92 -4.21 31.46
C PHE A 137 -23.21 -4.25 29.96
N THR A 138 -22.38 -3.54 29.19
CA THR A 138 -22.34 -3.63 27.72
C THR A 138 -21.95 -5.03 27.28
N LEU A 139 -22.45 -5.47 26.12
CA LEU A 139 -22.03 -6.75 25.54
C LEU A 139 -20.55 -6.61 25.12
N PRO A 140 -19.73 -7.66 25.29
CA PRO A 140 -18.44 -7.69 24.64
C PRO A 140 -18.64 -7.46 23.14
N PRO A 141 -17.76 -6.72 22.46
CA PRO A 141 -17.82 -6.61 21.02
C PRO A 141 -17.77 -8.04 20.47
N VAL A 142 -18.80 -8.44 19.71
CA VAL A 142 -18.70 -9.66 18.92
C VAL A 142 -17.56 -9.42 17.96
N ASP A 143 -16.57 -10.32 17.94
CA ASP A 143 -15.52 -10.28 16.92
C ASP A 143 -16.21 -10.25 15.57
N ARG A 144 -16.17 -9.10 14.92
CA ARG A 144 -16.52 -9.04 13.51
C ARG A 144 -15.40 -9.79 12.83
N LEU A 145 -15.74 -10.96 12.27
CA LEU A 145 -14.86 -11.71 11.38
C LEU A 145 -14.10 -10.70 10.52
N GLN A 146 -12.77 -10.73 10.62
CA GLN A 146 -11.86 -9.89 9.84
C GLN A 146 -12.25 -10.01 8.38
N ALA A 147 -12.78 -8.94 7.80
CA ALA A 147 -12.99 -8.86 6.36
C ALA A 147 -11.63 -8.52 5.72
N GLY A 148 -10.82 -9.57 5.52
CA GLY A 148 -9.68 -9.62 4.60
C GLY A 148 -9.82 -10.87 3.72
N PRO A 149 -9.33 -10.87 2.48
CA PRO A 149 -9.93 -11.60 1.36
C PRO A 149 -9.46 -13.06 1.25
N ASP A 150 -9.51 -13.83 2.34
CA ASP A 150 -9.35 -15.27 2.26
C ASP A 150 -10.52 -15.96 2.96
N ALA A 151 -11.42 -16.45 2.12
CA ALA A 151 -12.53 -17.29 2.52
C ALA A 151 -12.02 -18.55 3.22
N LEU A 152 -12.52 -18.81 4.42
CA LEU A 152 -13.02 -20.12 4.82
C LEU A 152 -14.19 -19.90 5.77
N LEU A 153 -15.40 -20.01 5.21
CA LEU A 153 -16.58 -20.40 5.96
C LEU A 153 -16.35 -21.85 6.41
N ASP A 154 -16.30 -22.08 7.73
CA ASP A 154 -16.68 -23.38 8.25
C ASP A 154 -17.44 -23.22 9.57
N ILE A 155 -18.75 -23.49 9.44
CA ILE A 155 -19.82 -23.83 10.41
C ILE A 155 -19.91 -23.09 11.75
#